data_AF-A0A2W1BXL6-F1
#
_entry.id   AF-A0A2W1BXL6-F1
#
_cell.length_a   1.000
_cell.length_b   1.000
_cell.length_c   1.000
_cell.angle_alpha   90.00
_cell.angle_beta   90.00
_cell.angle_gamma   90.00
#
_symmetry.space_group_name_H-M   'P 1'
#
loop_
_entity.id
_entity.type
_entity.pdbx_description
1 polymer ?
#
loop_
_entity_poly.entity_id
_entity_poly.type
_entity_poly.pdbx_seq_one_letter_code
_entity_poly.pdbx_strand_id
1 'polypeptide(L)'
;METTENSSAMKAWLAESPRWTTFRINKLKMFSISVLQDYLTAQGKELHTTNIPEYYFLRPDCLILGQWPEEVNLEKTGKEVIVDALCAAAVLRGAHVFAPGVMGLPVNLKLGDRIDIYGDLEGHCKRGLKVTYEGKKLHVGTGYLKMLRADLFDNGVQPSGIAIHTILPASKLPVVNETIYSKGEVLLQNLPSIVCGWVMDAQPNEHILDMCAAPGNKTTHLAEMSNDQALIIALDKTPQKAAKVRENCDIQGVTCVTAYAFDSTKCCSEEGKGINSGPPFPPNSFDKVLLDAPCSGLGQRPQLMNKMTPKMISSYKFVQRKLLAEAVKVLKVGGKLVYSTCTITVDENEGMVAWALEKFPCLKLIPAEPILGGPGLPDIGLNDEQRCIIIVLL
;
A
#
# COMPACT_ATOMS: atom_id res chain seq x y z
N MET A 1 29.98 3.52 -15.72
CA MET A 1 29.15 4.42 -16.56
C MET A 1 27.74 3.82 -16.73
N GLU A 2 27.61 2.54 -17.10
CA GLU A 2 26.31 1.83 -17.13
C GLU A 2 25.55 1.83 -15.78
N THR A 3 26.22 1.61 -14.65
CA THR A 3 25.58 1.56 -13.33
C THR A 3 25.03 2.90 -12.84
N THR A 4 25.65 4.02 -13.24
CA THR A 4 25.23 5.37 -12.86
C THR A 4 24.06 5.87 -13.71
N GLU A 5 24.04 5.56 -15.01
CA GLU A 5 22.91 5.88 -15.89
C GLU A 5 21.67 5.08 -15.51
N ASN A 6 21.83 3.78 -15.26
CA ASN A 6 20.73 2.91 -14.82
C ASN A 6 20.17 3.35 -13.44
N SER A 7 21.03 3.84 -12.54
CA SER A 7 20.59 4.43 -11.26
C SER A 7 19.78 5.72 -11.44
N SER A 8 20.16 6.59 -12.39
CA SER A 8 19.41 7.82 -12.68
C SER A 8 18.05 7.55 -13.32
N ALA A 9 17.98 6.59 -14.25
CA ALA A 9 16.73 6.16 -14.89
C ALA A 9 15.77 5.54 -13.86
N MET A 10 16.27 4.68 -12.97
CA MET A 10 15.46 4.09 -11.90
C MET A 10 14.91 5.14 -10.93
N LYS A 11 15.72 6.15 -10.56
CA LYS A 11 15.25 7.26 -9.71
C LYS A 11 14.15 8.07 -10.38
N ALA A 12 14.29 8.38 -11.67
CA ALA A 12 13.25 9.07 -12.43
C ALA A 12 11.96 8.24 -12.48
N TRP A 13 12.07 6.95 -12.77
CA TRP A 13 10.93 6.04 -12.83
C TRP A 13 10.22 5.87 -11.48
N LEU A 14 10.97 5.83 -10.37
CA LEU A 14 10.40 5.77 -9.02
C LEU A 14 9.63 7.05 -8.67
N ALA A 15 10.06 8.21 -9.16
CA ALA A 15 9.38 9.48 -8.94
C ALA A 15 8.07 9.60 -9.76
N GLU A 16 7.92 8.81 -10.82
CA GLU A 16 6.71 8.79 -11.64
C GLU A 16 5.57 7.98 -11.01
N SER A 17 4.34 8.46 -11.20
CA SER A 17 3.14 7.70 -10.86
C SER A 17 3.00 6.46 -11.73
N PRO A 18 2.53 5.34 -11.18
CA PRO A 18 2.07 4.22 -12.00
C PRO A 18 0.95 4.66 -12.95
N ARG A 19 0.96 4.15 -14.18
CA ARG A 19 -0.06 4.45 -15.22
C ARG A 19 -1.43 3.82 -14.94
N TRP A 20 -1.46 2.83 -14.05
CA TRP A 20 -2.66 2.08 -13.74
C TRP A 20 -2.94 2.16 -12.25
N THR A 21 -4.21 2.37 -11.93
CA THR A 21 -4.76 2.23 -10.58
C THR A 21 -5.29 0.81 -10.43
N THR A 22 -4.95 0.17 -9.33
CA THR A 22 -5.35 -1.20 -9.05
C THR A 22 -6.26 -1.23 -7.82
N PHE A 23 -7.43 -1.83 -7.99
CA PHE A 23 -8.43 -2.00 -6.96
C PHE A 23 -8.59 -3.48 -6.64
N ARG A 24 -8.59 -3.82 -5.35
CA ARG A 24 -9.10 -5.09 -4.87
C ARG A 24 -10.59 -4.96 -4.64
N ILE A 25 -11.36 -5.89 -5.18
CA ILE A 25 -12.80 -5.98 -4.97
C ILE A 25 -13.05 -6.97 -3.85
N ASN A 26 -13.78 -6.53 -2.83
CA ASN A 26 -14.13 -7.39 -1.70
C ASN A 26 -15.21 -8.39 -2.12
N LYS A 27 -14.83 -9.66 -2.23
CA LYS A 27 -15.74 -10.76 -2.63
C LYS A 27 -16.86 -11.03 -1.62
N LEU A 28 -16.73 -10.57 -0.38
CA LEU A 28 -17.73 -10.75 0.68
C LEU A 28 -18.86 -9.70 0.58
N LYS A 29 -18.73 -8.72 -0.32
CA LYS A 29 -19.71 -7.66 -0.53
C LYS A 29 -20.19 -7.63 -1.98
N MET A 30 -21.33 -6.97 -2.18
CA MET A 30 -21.84 -6.71 -3.52
C MET A 30 -20.95 -5.68 -4.21
N PHE A 31 -20.60 -5.96 -5.47
CA PHE A 31 -19.86 -5.05 -6.32
C PHE A 31 -20.59 -4.93 -7.66
N SER A 32 -20.74 -3.70 -8.15
CA SER A 32 -21.24 -3.44 -9.50
C SER A 32 -20.25 -2.58 -10.28
N ILE A 33 -19.89 -3.06 -11.46
CA ILE A 33 -19.06 -2.30 -12.40
C ILE A 33 -19.82 -1.11 -13.01
N SER A 34 -21.16 -1.16 -13.07
CA SER A 34 -21.98 -0.07 -13.63
C SER A 34 -21.80 1.22 -12.84
N VAL A 35 -21.61 1.12 -11.52
CA VAL A 35 -21.36 2.27 -10.64
C VAL A 35 -20.10 3.02 -11.06
N LEU A 36 -19.02 2.30 -11.40
CA LEU A 36 -17.80 2.91 -11.92
C LEU A 36 -18.03 3.52 -13.31
N GLN A 37 -18.75 2.83 -14.20
CA GLN A 37 -19.04 3.34 -15.55
C GLN A 37 -19.84 4.65 -15.50
N ASP A 38 -20.86 4.71 -14.66
CA ASP A 38 -21.70 5.90 -14.47
C ASP A 38 -20.86 7.05 -13.87
N TYR A 39 -20.01 6.74 -12.88
CA TYR A 39 -19.10 7.71 -12.29
C TYR A 39 -18.11 8.28 -13.31
N LEU A 40 -17.42 7.42 -14.06
CA LEU A 40 -16.47 7.85 -15.09
C LEU A 40 -17.19 8.66 -16.16
N THR A 41 -18.39 8.28 -16.57
CA THR A 41 -19.18 9.05 -17.54
C THR A 41 -19.54 10.44 -17.00
N ALA A 42 -19.92 10.55 -15.72
CA ALA A 42 -20.22 11.82 -15.08
C ALA A 42 -18.96 12.71 -14.94
N GLN A 43 -17.84 12.13 -14.49
CA GLN A 43 -16.57 12.83 -14.37
C GLN A 43 -16.04 13.27 -15.75
N GLY A 44 -16.22 12.45 -16.79
CA GLY A 44 -15.85 12.80 -18.17
C GLY A 44 -16.54 14.08 -18.65
N LYS A 45 -17.82 14.27 -18.32
CA LYS A 45 -18.56 15.51 -18.64
C LYS A 45 -17.95 16.74 -17.96
N GLU A 46 -17.54 16.62 -16.70
CA GLU A 46 -16.84 17.69 -15.96
C GLU A 46 -15.47 18.01 -16.57
N LEU A 47 -14.80 16.98 -17.10
CA LEU A 47 -13.51 17.08 -17.78
C LEU A 47 -13.62 17.37 -19.29
N HIS A 48 -14.83 17.66 -19.78
CA HIS A 48 -15.12 17.96 -21.19
C HIS A 48 -14.67 16.86 -22.18
N THR A 49 -14.82 15.58 -21.79
CA THR A 49 -14.53 14.43 -22.65
C THR A 49 -15.66 13.39 -22.61
N THR A 50 -15.84 12.68 -23.73
CA THR A 50 -16.70 11.49 -23.80
C THR A 50 -15.93 10.18 -23.72
N ASN A 51 -14.59 10.24 -23.85
CA ASN A 51 -13.71 9.09 -23.80
C ASN A 51 -13.38 8.79 -22.33
N ILE A 52 -13.98 7.73 -21.79
CA ILE A 52 -13.66 7.27 -20.43
C ILE A 52 -12.36 6.46 -20.42
N PRO A 53 -11.63 6.41 -19.29
CA PRO A 53 -10.45 5.59 -19.13
C PRO A 53 -10.74 4.11 -19.39
N GLU A 54 -9.76 3.41 -19.97
CA GLU A 54 -9.80 1.94 -20.09
C GLU A 54 -9.82 1.29 -18.70
N TYR A 55 -10.60 0.22 -18.55
CA TYR A 55 -10.54 -0.63 -17.37
C TYR A 55 -10.78 -2.09 -17.75
N TYR A 56 -10.19 -3.01 -17.00
CA TYR A 56 -10.38 -4.45 -17.17
C TYR A 56 -10.13 -5.21 -15.87
N PHE A 57 -10.64 -6.44 -15.80
CA PHE A 57 -10.39 -7.34 -14.68
C PHE A 57 -9.20 -8.23 -14.99
N LEU A 58 -8.17 -8.18 -14.15
CA LEU A 58 -7.06 -9.13 -14.23
C LEU A 58 -7.46 -10.48 -13.63
N ARG A 59 -8.28 -10.44 -12.58
CA ARG A 59 -9.03 -11.54 -11.96
C ARG A 59 -10.35 -10.98 -11.43
N PRO A 60 -11.35 -11.82 -11.08
CA PRO A 60 -12.64 -11.33 -10.59
C PRO A 60 -12.55 -10.35 -9.40
N ASP A 61 -11.49 -10.44 -8.58
CA ASP A 61 -11.21 -9.57 -7.43
C ASP A 61 -10.18 -8.47 -7.68
N CYS A 62 -9.70 -8.29 -8.91
CA CYS A 62 -8.71 -7.27 -9.23
C CYS A 62 -9.10 -6.49 -10.48
N LEU A 63 -9.54 -5.26 -10.25
CA LEU A 63 -9.88 -4.28 -11.28
C LEU A 63 -8.67 -3.37 -11.54
N ILE A 64 -8.34 -3.22 -12.81
CA ILE A 64 -7.31 -2.33 -13.31
C ILE A 64 -7.99 -1.16 -14.01
N LEU A 65 -7.61 0.07 -13.67
CA LEU A 65 -8.16 1.31 -14.22
C LEU A 65 -7.02 2.19 -14.76
N GLY A 66 -7.14 2.61 -16.01
CA GLY A 66 -6.18 3.47 -16.69
C GLY A 66 -6.33 4.95 -16.38
N GLN A 67 -5.53 5.75 -17.08
CA GLN A 67 -5.56 7.21 -17.02
C GLN A 67 -6.67 7.78 -17.91
N TRP A 68 -7.11 8.99 -17.59
CA TRP A 68 -7.83 9.83 -18.54
C TRP A 68 -7.00 10.04 -19.81
N PRO A 69 -7.65 10.12 -20.98
CA PRO A 69 -6.97 10.36 -22.26
C PRO A 69 -6.07 11.60 -22.25
N GLU A 70 -5.07 11.62 -23.12
CA GLU A 70 -4.05 12.68 -23.12
C GLU A 70 -4.63 14.07 -23.40
N GLU A 71 -5.70 14.15 -24.18
CA GLU A 71 -6.44 15.38 -24.47
C GLU A 71 -7.09 16.03 -23.24
N VAL A 72 -7.31 15.26 -22.16
CA VAL A 72 -7.87 15.78 -20.91
C VAL A 72 -6.80 16.56 -20.16
N ASN A 73 -7.00 17.87 -20.06
CA ASN A 73 -6.13 18.76 -19.33
C ASN A 73 -6.94 19.92 -18.71
N LEU A 74 -6.49 20.42 -17.56
CA LEU A 74 -7.05 21.60 -16.92
C LEU A 74 -6.01 22.71 -16.89
N GLU A 75 -6.40 23.90 -17.33
CA GLU A 75 -5.55 25.08 -17.22
C GLU A 75 -5.32 25.45 -15.75
N LYS A 76 -4.05 25.70 -15.42
CA LYS A 76 -3.64 26.16 -14.10
C LYS A 76 -4.31 27.49 -13.78
N THR A 77 -4.85 27.59 -12.58
CA THR A 77 -5.54 28.81 -12.15
C THR A 77 -4.59 29.85 -11.55
N GLY A 78 -3.38 29.44 -11.20
CA GLY A 78 -2.41 30.28 -10.48
C GLY A 78 -2.74 30.46 -8.98
N LYS A 79 -3.87 29.91 -8.52
CA LYS A 79 -4.23 29.87 -7.10
C LYS A 79 -3.65 28.61 -6.48
N GLU A 80 -2.56 28.74 -5.75
CA GLU A 80 -1.80 27.58 -5.27
C GLU A 80 -2.14 27.18 -3.84
N VAL A 81 -2.21 25.87 -3.59
CA VAL A 81 -2.24 25.28 -2.25
C VAL A 81 -1.08 24.31 -2.10
N ILE A 82 -0.36 24.39 -0.98
CA ILE A 82 0.80 23.53 -0.72
C ILE A 82 0.40 22.39 0.21
N VAL A 83 0.75 21.17 -0.18
CA VAL A 83 0.59 19.95 0.62
C VAL A 83 1.95 19.30 0.89
N ASP A 84 2.02 18.45 1.91
CA ASP A 84 3.23 17.67 2.16
C ASP A 84 3.49 16.62 1.06
N ALA A 85 4.70 16.08 0.98
CA ALA A 85 5.08 15.13 -0.07
C ALA A 85 4.27 13.83 -0.07
N LEU A 86 3.81 13.36 1.10
CA LEU A 86 3.01 12.13 1.19
C LEU A 86 1.61 12.35 0.63
N CYS A 87 1.00 13.48 0.98
CA CYS A 87 -0.27 13.91 0.43
C CYS A 87 -0.15 14.18 -1.08
N ALA A 88 0.94 14.81 -1.52
CA ALA A 88 1.22 15.03 -2.93
C ALA A 88 1.29 13.71 -3.73
N ALA A 89 1.99 12.70 -3.19
CA ALA A 89 2.05 11.38 -3.79
C ALA A 89 0.69 10.67 -3.81
N ALA A 90 -0.14 10.86 -2.78
CA ALA A 90 -1.51 10.33 -2.75
C ALA A 90 -2.42 11.02 -3.79
N VAL A 91 -2.33 12.34 -3.96
CA VAL A 91 -3.08 13.07 -5.00
C VAL A 91 -2.70 12.57 -6.38
N LEU A 92 -1.40 12.40 -6.65
CA LEU A 92 -0.89 11.78 -7.87
C LEU A 92 -1.34 10.33 -8.08
N ARG A 93 -1.95 9.68 -7.08
CA ARG A 93 -2.53 8.34 -7.13
C ARG A 93 -4.06 8.35 -7.16
N GLY A 94 -4.67 9.52 -7.39
CA GLY A 94 -6.12 9.67 -7.48
C GLY A 94 -6.81 9.95 -6.14
N ALA A 95 -6.13 10.57 -5.16
CA ALA A 95 -6.74 10.93 -3.89
C ALA A 95 -7.23 12.40 -3.85
N HIS A 96 -8.22 12.64 -2.99
CA HIS A 96 -8.50 13.97 -2.47
C HIS A 96 -7.41 14.44 -1.51
N VAL A 97 -7.32 15.76 -1.28
CA VAL A 97 -6.46 16.30 -0.23
C VAL A 97 -7.24 16.33 1.08
N PHE A 98 -6.77 15.55 2.05
CA PHE A 98 -7.30 15.57 3.40
C PHE A 98 -6.62 16.66 4.23
N ALA A 99 -7.39 17.24 5.15
CA ALA A 99 -7.01 18.40 5.95
C ALA A 99 -5.64 18.27 6.67
N PRO A 100 -5.23 17.12 7.24
CA PRO A 100 -3.92 16.98 7.86
C PRO A 100 -2.73 17.19 6.93
N GLY A 101 -2.89 16.95 5.62
CA GLY A 101 -1.81 17.05 4.62
C GLY A 101 -1.62 18.45 4.04
N VAL A 102 -2.50 19.41 4.36
CA VAL A 102 -2.39 20.80 3.89
C VAL A 102 -1.33 21.55 4.71
N MET A 103 -0.34 22.11 4.02
CA MET A 103 0.78 22.83 4.63
C MET A 103 0.65 24.34 4.47
N GLY A 104 0.26 24.82 3.30
CA GLY A 104 0.14 26.26 3.01
C GLY A 104 -1.14 26.55 2.24
N LEU A 105 -1.86 27.59 2.67
CA LEU A 105 -3.11 28.03 2.04
C LEU A 105 -3.16 29.57 2.02
N PRO A 106 -3.07 30.23 0.86
CA PRO A 106 -3.14 31.69 0.77
C PRO A 106 -4.43 32.29 1.36
N VAL A 107 -4.34 33.53 1.86
CA VAL A 107 -5.43 34.19 2.61
C VAL A 107 -6.61 34.65 1.74
N ASN A 108 -6.42 34.75 0.42
CA ASN A 108 -7.39 35.33 -0.51
C ASN A 108 -8.30 34.29 -1.20
N LEU A 109 -8.21 33.02 -0.80
CA LEU A 109 -8.99 31.94 -1.40
C LEU A 109 -10.38 31.81 -0.75
N LYS A 110 -11.37 31.44 -1.56
CA LYS A 110 -12.76 31.22 -1.15
C LYS A 110 -13.16 29.77 -1.33
N LEU A 111 -14.14 29.31 -0.55
CA LEU A 111 -14.73 27.99 -0.75
C LEU A 111 -15.28 27.86 -2.18
N GLY A 112 -15.03 26.71 -2.80
CA GLY A 112 -15.39 26.45 -4.19
C GLY A 112 -14.43 27.02 -5.23
N ASP A 113 -13.39 27.77 -4.84
CA ASP A 113 -12.35 28.18 -5.77
C ASP A 113 -11.69 26.94 -6.41
N ARG A 114 -11.47 27.00 -7.73
CA ARG A 114 -10.59 26.06 -8.43
C ARG A 114 -9.14 26.44 -8.17
N ILE A 115 -8.38 25.52 -7.61
CA ILE A 115 -7.01 25.74 -7.16
C ILE A 115 -6.06 24.68 -7.73
N ASP A 116 -4.79 25.03 -7.80
CA ASP A 116 -3.69 24.17 -8.19
C ASP A 116 -3.01 23.62 -6.93
N ILE A 117 -2.85 22.30 -6.87
CA ILE A 117 -2.30 21.56 -5.74
C ILE A 117 -0.81 21.34 -6.02
N TYR A 118 0.03 21.77 -5.09
CA TYR A 118 1.48 21.62 -5.18
C TYR A 118 2.03 20.83 -3.99
N GLY A 119 2.86 19.84 -4.26
CA GLY A 119 3.62 19.12 -3.24
C GLY A 119 4.94 19.82 -2.91
N ASP A 120 5.21 20.02 -1.62
CA ASP A 120 6.53 20.41 -1.13
C ASP A 120 7.50 19.23 -1.21
N LEU A 121 8.52 19.34 -2.07
CA LEU A 121 9.48 18.26 -2.33
C LEU A 121 10.66 18.24 -1.34
N GLU A 122 10.84 19.30 -0.57
CA GLU A 122 11.99 19.47 0.33
C GLU A 122 11.57 19.41 1.81
N GLY A 123 10.27 19.52 2.09
CA GLY A 123 9.74 19.54 3.45
C GLY A 123 10.06 20.86 4.19
N HIS A 124 10.31 21.93 3.44
CA HIS A 124 10.66 23.24 3.99
C HIS A 124 9.43 24.15 4.18
N CYS A 125 8.26 23.79 3.64
CA CYS A 125 7.02 24.53 3.83
C CYS A 125 6.55 24.40 5.28
N LYS A 126 6.48 25.55 5.98
CA LYS A 126 5.97 25.59 7.35
C LYS A 126 4.45 25.45 7.34
N ARG A 127 3.93 24.59 8.21
CA ARG A 127 2.48 24.41 8.39
C ARG A 127 1.81 25.74 8.73
N GLY A 128 0.73 26.06 8.02
CA GLY A 128 -0.02 27.30 8.16
C GLY A 128 0.48 28.47 7.30
N LEU A 129 1.42 28.25 6.38
CA LEU A 129 1.96 29.29 5.48
C LEU A 129 0.81 30.09 4.81
N LYS A 130 0.90 31.42 4.88
CA LYS A 130 -0.12 32.39 4.44
C LYS A 130 0.14 32.98 3.06
N VAL A 131 1.37 32.91 2.61
CA VAL A 131 1.89 33.53 1.38
C VAL A 131 2.25 32.44 0.37
N THR A 132 2.53 32.86 -0.86
CA THR A 132 3.07 31.97 -1.90
C THR A 132 4.35 31.28 -1.41
N TYR A 133 4.45 29.99 -1.69
CA TYR A 133 5.64 29.21 -1.38
C TYR A 133 6.62 29.26 -2.54
N GLU A 134 7.83 29.77 -2.27
CA GLU A 134 8.90 29.96 -3.25
C GLU A 134 9.88 28.77 -3.31
N GLY A 135 9.74 27.79 -2.43
CA GLY A 135 10.61 26.61 -2.42
C GLY A 135 10.30 25.64 -3.56
N LYS A 136 11.12 24.58 -3.67
CA LYS A 136 10.95 23.57 -4.72
C LYS A 136 9.63 22.81 -4.52
N LYS A 137 8.72 22.99 -5.47
CA LYS A 137 7.37 22.43 -5.46
C LYS A 137 7.04 21.73 -6.77
N LEU A 138 6.15 20.75 -6.71
CA LEU A 138 5.66 20.01 -7.89
C LEU A 138 4.15 20.14 -7.99
N HIS A 139 3.64 20.51 -9.16
CA HIS A 139 2.20 20.48 -9.43
C HIS A 139 1.72 19.03 -9.47
N VAL A 140 0.76 18.69 -8.61
CA VAL A 140 0.25 17.31 -8.47
C VAL A 140 -1.21 17.15 -8.86
N GLY A 141 -1.95 18.24 -9.07
CA GLY A 141 -3.31 18.18 -9.58
C GLY A 141 -4.08 19.48 -9.36
N THR A 142 -5.32 19.49 -9.83
CA THR A 142 -6.25 20.62 -9.71
C THR A 142 -7.50 20.16 -8.98
N GLY A 143 -8.08 21.03 -8.14
CA GLY A 143 -9.25 20.69 -7.34
C GLY A 143 -10.06 21.89 -6.88
N TYR A 144 -11.18 21.61 -6.20
CA TYR A 144 -12.02 22.63 -5.55
C TYR A 144 -11.72 22.72 -4.06
N LEU A 145 -11.49 23.93 -3.57
CA LEU A 145 -11.27 24.19 -2.14
C LEU A 145 -12.56 23.92 -1.34
N LYS A 146 -12.45 23.10 -0.28
CA LYS A 146 -13.57 22.72 0.61
C LYS A 146 -13.39 23.18 2.05
N MET A 147 -12.18 23.58 2.45
CA MET A 147 -11.87 24.11 3.77
C MET A 147 -11.08 25.40 3.67
N LEU A 148 -11.37 26.34 4.57
CA LEU A 148 -10.63 27.59 4.70
C LEU A 148 -9.52 27.45 5.73
N ARG A 149 -8.69 28.49 5.85
CA ARG A 149 -7.60 28.53 6.82
C ARG A 149 -8.06 28.32 8.27
N ALA A 150 -9.21 28.88 8.63
CA ALA A 150 -9.78 28.76 9.97
C ALA A 150 -10.06 27.30 10.34
N ASP A 151 -10.52 26.51 9.38
CA ASP A 151 -10.82 25.08 9.56
C ASP A 151 -9.55 24.21 9.65
N LEU A 152 -8.39 24.73 9.22
CA LEU A 152 -7.15 23.96 9.08
C LEU A 152 -6.08 24.33 10.09
N PHE A 153 -5.99 25.59 10.50
CA PHE A 153 -4.83 26.15 11.19
C PHE A 153 -5.15 26.98 12.43
N ASP A 154 -6.44 27.21 12.75
CA ASP A 154 -6.77 27.95 13.96
C ASP A 154 -6.44 27.14 15.22
N ASN A 155 -6.16 27.87 16.30
CA ASN A 155 -5.71 27.28 17.55
C ASN A 155 -6.77 26.31 18.12
N GLY A 156 -6.33 25.09 18.45
CA GLY A 156 -7.18 24.06 19.05
C GLY A 156 -7.94 23.18 18.04
N VAL A 157 -7.85 23.48 16.74
CA VAL A 157 -8.49 22.63 15.71
C VAL A 157 -7.64 21.38 15.47
N GLN A 158 -8.29 20.22 15.45
CA GLN A 158 -7.72 18.97 14.93
C GLN A 158 -8.35 18.72 13.55
N PRO A 159 -7.74 19.26 12.47
CA PRO A 159 -8.37 19.26 11.18
C PRO A 159 -8.50 17.84 10.63
N SER A 160 -9.68 17.50 10.13
CA SER A 160 -10.00 16.19 9.55
C SER A 160 -10.97 16.35 8.37
N GLY A 161 -11.11 15.33 7.54
CA GLY A 161 -11.95 15.38 6.34
C GLY A 161 -11.26 15.97 5.11
N ILE A 162 -12.03 16.16 4.04
CA ILE A 162 -11.54 16.59 2.72
C ILE A 162 -11.40 18.11 2.71
N ALA A 163 -10.16 18.60 2.56
CA ALA A 163 -9.86 20.03 2.42
C ALA A 163 -9.89 20.48 0.96
N ILE A 164 -9.53 19.61 0.02
CA ILE A 164 -9.60 19.87 -1.42
C ILE A 164 -10.18 18.66 -2.12
N HIS A 165 -11.29 18.88 -2.83
CA HIS A 165 -11.88 17.90 -3.72
C HIS A 165 -11.09 17.91 -5.04
N THR A 166 -10.11 17.00 -5.17
CA THR A 166 -9.33 16.83 -6.40
C THR A 166 -10.25 16.48 -7.57
N ILE A 167 -10.11 17.22 -8.68
CA ILE A 167 -10.84 17.00 -9.93
C ILE A 167 -9.99 16.16 -10.87
N LEU A 168 -8.75 16.60 -11.12
CA LEU A 168 -7.81 15.95 -12.03
C LEU A 168 -6.40 15.98 -11.43
N PRO A 169 -5.85 14.82 -11.01
CA PRO A 169 -4.44 14.68 -10.71
C PRO A 169 -3.57 14.96 -11.93
N ALA A 170 -2.35 15.45 -11.71
CA ALA A 170 -1.37 15.63 -12.79
C ALA A 170 -0.98 14.30 -13.47
N SER A 171 -1.15 13.18 -12.77
CA SER A 171 -1.01 11.83 -13.32
C SER A 171 -2.19 11.36 -14.16
N LYS A 172 -3.27 12.16 -14.28
CA LYS A 172 -4.50 11.84 -15.00
C LYS A 172 -5.21 10.57 -14.50
N LEU A 173 -4.84 10.04 -13.33
CA LEU A 173 -5.55 8.90 -12.74
C LEU A 173 -6.94 9.35 -12.25
N PRO A 174 -8.00 8.58 -12.52
CA PRO A 174 -9.33 8.88 -11.98
C PRO A 174 -9.34 8.88 -10.45
N VAL A 175 -10.16 9.75 -9.87
CA VAL A 175 -10.25 9.98 -8.42
C VAL A 175 -11.32 9.08 -7.81
N VAL A 176 -11.08 7.77 -7.83
CA VAL A 176 -12.04 6.80 -7.30
C VAL A 176 -11.89 6.66 -5.79
N ASN A 177 -12.96 6.92 -5.04
CA ASN A 177 -12.94 6.94 -3.59
C ASN A 177 -14.26 6.40 -2.98
N GLU A 178 -14.35 6.49 -1.65
CA GLU A 178 -15.47 6.00 -0.84
C GLU A 178 -16.82 6.71 -1.06
N THR A 179 -16.87 7.77 -1.87
CA THR A 179 -18.14 8.35 -2.33
C THR A 179 -18.77 7.59 -3.50
N ILE A 180 -18.00 6.75 -4.19
CA ILE A 180 -18.45 5.96 -5.34
C ILE A 180 -18.84 4.56 -4.90
N TYR A 181 -17.98 3.94 -4.10
CA TYR A 181 -18.20 2.63 -3.51
C TYR A 181 -18.29 2.77 -2.00
N SER A 182 -19.24 2.07 -1.38
CA SER A 182 -19.36 2.08 0.08
C SER A 182 -18.08 1.53 0.71
N LYS A 183 -17.77 2.00 1.93
CA LYS A 183 -16.56 1.56 2.63
C LYS A 183 -16.47 0.03 2.70
N GLY A 184 -15.32 -0.47 2.27
CA GLY A 184 -15.01 -1.90 2.27
C GLY A 184 -15.53 -2.71 1.09
N GLU A 185 -16.26 -2.13 0.13
CA GLU A 185 -16.63 -2.84 -1.13
C GLU A 185 -15.43 -2.95 -2.07
N VAL A 186 -14.63 -1.87 -2.14
CA VAL A 186 -13.46 -1.77 -2.99
C VAL A 186 -12.32 -1.15 -2.21
N LEU A 187 -11.12 -1.68 -2.37
CA LEU A 187 -9.90 -1.21 -1.72
C LEU A 187 -8.85 -0.81 -2.76
N LEU A 188 -8.34 0.40 -2.67
CA LEU A 188 -7.16 0.79 -3.43
C LEU A 188 -5.93 0.03 -2.89
N GLN A 189 -5.41 -0.91 -3.67
CA GLN A 189 -4.30 -1.76 -3.25
C GLN A 189 -3.39 -2.05 -4.44
N ASN A 190 -2.09 -1.86 -4.27
CA ASN A 190 -1.10 -2.10 -5.32
C ASN A 190 -1.14 -3.57 -5.79
N LEU A 191 -1.05 -3.79 -7.10
CA LEU A 191 -1.08 -5.12 -7.71
C LEU A 191 -0.16 -6.15 -7.02
N PRO A 192 1.12 -5.87 -6.72
CA PRO A 192 1.98 -6.85 -6.03
C PRO A 192 1.44 -7.27 -4.66
N SER A 193 0.74 -6.38 -3.96
CA SER A 193 0.12 -6.72 -2.68
C SER A 193 -1.14 -7.59 -2.82
N ILE A 194 -1.89 -7.45 -3.93
CA ILE A 194 -3.01 -8.34 -4.26
C ILE A 194 -2.48 -9.72 -4.68
N VAL A 195 -1.41 -9.75 -5.50
CA VAL A 195 -0.74 -10.99 -5.90
C VAL A 195 -0.25 -11.78 -4.69
N CYS A 196 0.26 -11.11 -3.65
CA CYS A 196 0.66 -11.76 -2.41
C CYS A 196 -0.50 -12.55 -1.76
N GLY A 197 -1.73 -12.02 -1.78
CA GLY A 197 -2.92 -12.76 -1.37
C GLY A 197 -3.13 -14.01 -2.24
N TRP A 198 -3.13 -13.84 -3.57
CA TRP A 198 -3.29 -14.96 -4.51
C TRP A 198 -2.26 -16.07 -4.32
N VAL A 199 -1.00 -15.72 -4.03
CA VAL A 199 0.09 -16.66 -3.80
C VAL A 199 -0.05 -17.38 -2.46
N MET A 200 -0.51 -16.68 -1.41
CA MET A 200 -0.88 -17.30 -0.13
C MET A 200 -1.98 -18.34 -0.32
N ASP A 201 -2.98 -18.03 -1.16
CA ASP A 201 -4.05 -18.95 -1.54
C ASP A 201 -4.82 -19.49 -0.32
N ALA A 202 -5.25 -18.60 0.57
CA ALA A 202 -5.90 -18.97 1.84
C ALA A 202 -7.17 -19.82 1.60
N GLN A 203 -7.24 -20.97 2.26
CA GLN A 203 -8.36 -21.91 2.16
C GLN A 203 -9.22 -21.90 3.43
N PRO A 204 -10.52 -22.29 3.33
CA PRO A 204 -11.36 -22.52 4.50
C PRO A 204 -10.71 -23.49 5.51
N ASN A 205 -10.90 -23.23 6.80
CA ASN A 205 -10.41 -24.01 7.94
C ASN A 205 -8.87 -24.05 8.13
N GLU A 206 -8.09 -23.30 7.35
CA GLU A 206 -6.65 -23.16 7.59
C GLU A 206 -6.37 -22.22 8.77
N HIS A 207 -5.32 -22.52 9.53
CA HIS A 207 -4.76 -21.59 10.50
C HIS A 207 -3.68 -20.73 9.83
N ILE A 208 -3.91 -19.42 9.77
CA ILE A 208 -3.03 -18.49 9.06
C ILE A 208 -2.53 -17.40 10.01
N LEU A 209 -1.23 -17.12 9.96
CA LEU A 209 -0.61 -16.04 10.72
C LEU A 209 -0.14 -14.92 9.77
N ASP A 210 -0.61 -13.70 9.98
CA ASP A 210 -0.03 -12.49 9.41
C ASP A 210 0.83 -11.79 10.48
N MET A 211 2.15 -11.81 10.30
CA MET A 211 3.08 -11.37 11.34
C MET A 211 3.25 -9.84 11.43
N CYS A 212 2.84 -9.08 10.41
CA CYS A 212 3.06 -7.64 10.33
C CYS A 212 1.84 -6.98 9.65
N ALA A 213 0.69 -7.16 10.27
CA ALA A 213 -0.59 -7.06 9.59
C ALA A 213 -1.04 -5.64 9.27
N ALA A 214 -0.66 -4.62 10.05
CA ALA A 214 -1.30 -3.31 9.93
C ALA A 214 -0.93 -2.61 8.61
N PRO A 215 -1.91 -1.97 7.94
CA PRO A 215 -3.26 -1.67 8.41
C PRO A 215 -4.31 -2.78 8.20
N GLY A 216 -3.94 -3.95 7.67
CA GLY A 216 -4.83 -5.11 7.52
C GLY A 216 -5.18 -5.44 6.08
N ASN A 217 -4.61 -4.72 5.09
CA ASN A 217 -4.99 -4.89 3.69
C ASN A 217 -4.74 -6.32 3.19
N LYS A 218 -3.56 -6.91 3.46
CA LYS A 218 -3.31 -8.30 3.06
C LYS A 218 -4.12 -9.27 3.92
N THR A 219 -4.21 -9.02 5.23
CA THR A 219 -5.00 -9.81 6.18
C THR A 219 -6.45 -9.98 5.73
N THR A 220 -7.14 -8.90 5.36
CA THR A 220 -8.53 -8.99 4.90
C THR A 220 -8.65 -9.64 3.52
N HIS A 221 -7.62 -9.56 2.66
CA HIS A 221 -7.58 -10.34 1.43
C HIS A 221 -7.55 -11.84 1.69
N LEU A 222 -6.76 -12.28 2.68
CA LEU A 222 -6.71 -13.70 3.08
C LEU A 222 -8.07 -14.17 3.62
N ALA A 223 -8.77 -13.32 4.36
CA ALA A 223 -10.15 -13.59 4.77
C ALA A 223 -11.09 -13.74 3.56
N GLU A 224 -11.05 -12.80 2.60
CA GLU A 224 -11.85 -12.88 1.37
C GLU A 224 -11.57 -14.16 0.57
N MET A 225 -10.30 -14.59 0.48
CA MET A 225 -9.91 -15.79 -0.26
C MET A 225 -10.41 -17.08 0.39
N SER A 226 -10.42 -17.13 1.72
CA SER A 226 -10.98 -18.25 2.47
C SER A 226 -12.50 -18.19 2.62
N ASN A 227 -13.18 -17.24 1.96
CA ASN A 227 -14.61 -16.92 2.14
C ASN A 227 -14.99 -16.66 3.62
N ASP A 228 -14.09 -16.01 4.36
CA ASP A 228 -14.22 -15.74 5.80
C ASP A 228 -14.37 -17.01 6.65
N GLN A 229 -13.75 -18.12 6.23
CA GLN A 229 -13.82 -19.43 6.92
C GLN A 229 -12.45 -19.96 7.39
N ALA A 230 -11.36 -19.23 7.21
CA ALA A 230 -10.07 -19.56 7.84
C ALA A 230 -10.07 -19.17 9.34
N LEU A 231 -9.00 -19.48 10.07
CA LEU A 231 -8.68 -18.84 11.34
C LEU A 231 -7.44 -17.98 11.12
N ILE A 232 -7.62 -16.66 11.09
CA ILE A 232 -6.53 -15.74 10.78
C ILE A 232 -6.12 -15.00 12.06
N ILE A 233 -4.86 -15.13 12.43
CA ILE A 233 -4.24 -14.33 13.48
C ILE A 233 -3.43 -13.21 12.84
N ALA A 234 -3.72 -11.97 13.23
CA ALA A 234 -3.03 -10.79 12.76
C ALA A 234 -2.21 -10.15 13.89
N LEU A 235 -0.89 -10.08 13.74
CA LEU A 235 -0.01 -9.45 14.71
C LEU A 235 0.49 -8.10 14.18
N ASP A 236 0.52 -7.11 15.06
CA ASP A 236 1.38 -5.95 14.88
C ASP A 236 1.87 -5.45 16.24
N LYS A 237 2.98 -4.73 16.28
CA LYS A 237 3.71 -4.42 17.51
C LYS A 237 2.95 -3.48 18.45
N THR A 238 2.07 -2.62 17.94
CA THR A 238 1.41 -1.58 18.75
C THR A 238 -0.11 -1.75 18.84
N PRO A 239 -0.73 -1.37 19.97
CA PRO A 239 -2.18 -1.39 20.13
C PRO A 239 -2.94 -0.61 19.05
N GLN A 240 -2.41 0.54 18.64
CA GLN A 240 -3.02 1.40 17.61
C GLN A 240 -3.07 0.70 16.26
N LYS A 241 -2.00 0.00 15.89
CA LYS A 241 -1.92 -0.74 14.64
C LYS A 241 -2.82 -1.97 14.64
N ALA A 242 -2.85 -2.74 15.74
CA ALA A 242 -3.79 -3.85 15.89
C ALA A 242 -5.25 -3.36 15.88
N ALA A 243 -5.55 -2.20 16.49
CA ALA A 243 -6.87 -1.59 16.41
C ALA A 243 -7.23 -1.19 14.98
N LYS A 244 -6.26 -0.70 14.19
CA LYS A 244 -6.50 -0.36 12.79
C LYS A 244 -6.83 -1.59 11.93
N VAL A 245 -6.18 -2.73 12.20
CA VAL A 245 -6.54 -4.01 11.55
C VAL A 245 -7.99 -4.37 11.86
N ARG A 246 -8.41 -4.32 13.14
CA ARG A 246 -9.80 -4.61 13.53
C ARG A 246 -10.81 -3.67 12.85
N GLU A 247 -10.56 -2.37 12.88
CA GLU A 247 -11.41 -1.38 12.21
C GLU A 247 -11.56 -1.69 10.71
N ASN A 248 -10.47 -2.07 10.03
CA ASN A 248 -10.52 -2.42 8.62
C ASN A 248 -11.23 -3.76 8.36
N CYS A 249 -11.11 -4.74 9.26
CA CYS A 249 -11.91 -5.98 9.20
C CYS A 249 -13.40 -5.66 9.34
N ASP A 250 -13.79 -4.84 10.32
CA ASP A 250 -15.17 -4.42 10.55
C ASP A 250 -15.75 -3.70 9.32
N ILE A 251 -14.99 -2.75 8.75
CA ILE A 251 -15.37 -2.03 7.53
C ILE A 251 -15.59 -3.01 6.36
N GLN A 252 -14.76 -4.04 6.24
CA GLN A 252 -14.82 -5.01 5.14
C GLN A 252 -15.76 -6.19 5.40
N GLY A 253 -16.36 -6.29 6.59
CA GLY A 253 -17.25 -7.39 6.96
C GLY A 253 -16.53 -8.72 7.19
N VAL A 254 -15.26 -8.66 7.61
CA VAL A 254 -14.41 -9.83 7.89
C VAL A 254 -14.55 -10.22 9.37
N THR A 255 -14.88 -11.48 9.64
CA THR A 255 -15.12 -11.98 11.01
C THR A 255 -14.11 -13.03 11.47
N CYS A 256 -13.39 -13.66 10.53
CA CYS A 256 -12.47 -14.76 10.82
C CYS A 256 -11.07 -14.33 11.31
N VAL A 257 -10.85 -13.02 11.51
CA VAL A 257 -9.56 -12.42 11.89
C VAL A 257 -9.56 -12.02 13.36
N THR A 258 -8.56 -12.47 14.12
CA THR A 258 -8.26 -11.96 15.47
C THR A 258 -6.94 -11.20 15.48
N ALA A 259 -6.96 -9.91 15.81
CA ALA A 259 -5.78 -9.06 15.80
C ALA A 259 -5.22 -8.78 17.21
N TYR A 260 -3.91 -9.01 17.40
CA TYR A 260 -3.20 -8.79 18.66
C TYR A 260 -2.09 -7.74 18.52
N ALA A 261 -1.92 -6.95 19.59
CA ALA A 261 -0.76 -6.08 19.76
C ALA A 261 0.40 -6.89 20.36
N PHE A 262 1.29 -7.41 19.53
CA PHE A 262 2.34 -8.32 19.95
C PHE A 262 3.61 -8.17 19.10
N ASP A 263 4.78 -8.39 19.71
CA ASP A 263 6.06 -8.38 19.00
C ASP A 263 6.28 -9.73 18.30
N SER A 264 6.11 -9.76 16.98
CA SER A 264 6.23 -10.96 16.16
C SER A 264 7.64 -11.58 16.18
N THR A 265 8.66 -10.89 16.68
CA THR A 265 9.98 -11.50 16.94
C THR A 265 10.01 -12.42 18.16
N LYS A 266 8.87 -12.58 18.84
CA LYS A 266 8.68 -13.44 20.02
C LYS A 266 7.40 -14.28 19.89
N CYS A 267 6.88 -14.48 18.69
CA CYS A 267 5.58 -15.13 18.51
C CYS A 267 5.62 -16.65 18.70
N CYS A 268 6.79 -17.28 18.74
CA CYS A 268 6.93 -18.70 19.07
C CYS A 268 7.33 -18.91 20.54
N SER A 269 6.68 -19.85 21.23
CA SER A 269 7.05 -20.31 22.57
C SER A 269 6.64 -21.77 22.78
N GLU A 270 7.52 -22.59 23.35
CA GLU A 270 7.22 -23.98 23.75
C GLU A 270 6.10 -24.05 24.81
N GLU A 271 5.94 -23.00 25.61
CA GLU A 271 4.89 -22.89 26.63
C GLU A 271 3.56 -22.33 26.08
N GLY A 272 3.47 -22.15 24.75
CA GLY A 272 2.26 -21.66 24.10
C GLY A 272 1.04 -22.55 24.39
N LYS A 273 -0.12 -21.95 24.64
CA LYS A 273 -1.35 -22.66 25.04
C LYS A 273 -2.30 -22.95 23.87
N GLY A 274 -1.76 -22.99 22.64
CA GLY A 274 -2.52 -23.13 21.39
C GLY A 274 -3.01 -21.80 20.80
N ILE A 275 -3.46 -21.85 19.55
CA ILE A 275 -3.80 -20.66 18.74
C ILE A 275 -4.92 -19.81 19.36
N ASN A 276 -5.95 -20.47 19.92
CA ASN A 276 -7.10 -19.80 20.52
C ASN A 276 -6.78 -19.04 21.82
N SER A 277 -5.60 -19.26 22.40
CA SER A 277 -5.16 -18.61 23.65
C SER A 277 -4.46 -17.27 23.42
N GLY A 278 -4.25 -16.87 22.16
CA GLY A 278 -3.46 -15.70 21.78
C GLY A 278 -1.94 -15.94 21.82
N PRO A 279 -1.13 -14.96 21.35
CA PRO A 279 0.32 -15.10 21.28
C PRO A 279 0.99 -15.06 22.69
N PRO A 280 2.15 -15.73 22.87
CA PRO A 280 2.90 -16.50 21.87
C PRO A 280 2.32 -17.89 21.60
N PHE A 281 2.63 -18.45 20.43
CA PHE A 281 2.09 -19.70 19.92
C PHE A 281 3.10 -20.86 20.01
N PRO A 282 2.64 -22.11 20.16
CA PRO A 282 3.50 -23.28 20.02
C PRO A 282 4.19 -23.35 18.65
N PRO A 283 5.33 -24.03 18.53
CA PRO A 283 5.89 -24.40 17.24
C PRO A 283 4.88 -25.19 16.39
N ASN A 284 5.00 -25.14 15.06
CA ASN A 284 4.14 -25.88 14.12
C ASN A 284 2.63 -25.65 14.31
N SER A 285 2.23 -24.41 14.57
CA SER A 285 0.82 -24.05 14.80
C SER A 285 0.05 -23.72 13.53
N PHE A 286 0.69 -23.08 12.55
CA PHE A 286 0.00 -22.47 11.40
C PHE A 286 0.25 -23.23 10.11
N ASP A 287 -0.82 -23.41 9.32
CA ASP A 287 -0.77 -23.99 7.97
C ASP A 287 -0.09 -23.00 7.01
N LYS A 288 -0.32 -21.70 7.20
CA LYS A 288 0.33 -20.65 6.41
C LYS A 288 0.79 -19.48 7.26
N VAL A 289 1.90 -18.87 6.87
CA VAL A 289 2.44 -17.66 7.49
C VAL A 289 2.72 -16.62 6.41
N LEU A 290 2.12 -15.44 6.55
CA LEU A 290 2.45 -14.25 5.79
C LEU A 290 3.42 -13.39 6.60
N LEU A 291 4.58 -13.12 6.02
CA LEU A 291 5.55 -12.15 6.51
C LEU A 291 5.69 -10.99 5.49
N ASP A 292 4.76 -10.04 5.57
CA ASP A 292 4.86 -8.73 4.91
C ASP A 292 5.79 -7.82 5.72
N ALA A 293 7.09 -8.01 5.55
CA ALA A 293 8.05 -7.51 6.53
C ALA A 293 8.20 -5.98 6.47
N PRO A 294 8.38 -5.30 7.63
CA PRO A 294 8.78 -3.90 7.63
C PRO A 294 10.10 -3.75 6.86
N CYS A 295 10.14 -2.81 5.93
CA CYS A 295 11.26 -2.63 5.01
C CYS A 295 11.54 -1.15 4.78
N SER A 296 12.61 -0.86 4.04
CA SER A 296 13.00 0.50 3.66
C SER A 296 12.02 1.21 2.72
N GLY A 297 11.06 0.49 2.10
CA GLY A 297 10.00 1.09 1.29
C GLY A 297 10.48 1.82 0.03
N LEU A 298 11.67 1.50 -0.48
CA LEU A 298 12.29 2.20 -1.61
C LEU A 298 11.60 1.95 -2.97
N GLY A 299 10.69 0.97 -3.05
CA GLY A 299 9.96 0.64 -4.27
C GLY A 299 8.60 1.34 -4.39
N GLN A 300 8.21 2.18 -3.43
CA GLN A 300 6.93 2.89 -3.48
C GLN A 300 6.90 3.91 -4.61
N ARG A 301 5.76 4.06 -5.30
CA ARG A 301 5.60 4.98 -6.42
C ARG A 301 4.28 5.75 -6.37
N PRO A 302 4.27 7.06 -6.65
CA PRO A 302 5.44 7.92 -6.90
C PRO A 302 6.24 8.22 -5.62
N GLN A 303 7.56 8.14 -5.69
CA GLN A 303 8.48 8.48 -4.61
C GLN A 303 8.97 9.92 -4.73
N LEU A 304 8.18 10.87 -4.22
CA LEU A 304 8.51 12.30 -4.31
C LEU A 304 9.59 12.73 -3.32
N MET A 305 9.62 12.10 -2.14
CA MET A 305 10.61 12.36 -1.10
C MET A 305 10.91 11.07 -0.35
N ASN A 306 12.17 10.88 0.05
CA ASN A 306 12.60 9.76 0.88
C ASN A 306 13.55 10.23 1.98
N LYS A 307 13.24 9.87 3.23
CA LYS A 307 14.03 10.22 4.42
C LYS A 307 14.95 9.08 4.89
N MET A 308 15.00 7.96 4.17
CA MET A 308 15.84 6.82 4.52
C MET A 308 17.32 7.18 4.44
N THR A 309 18.05 6.90 5.51
CA THR A 309 19.52 6.99 5.53
C THR A 309 20.14 5.62 5.25
N PRO A 310 21.40 5.54 4.75
CA PRO A 310 22.09 4.27 4.56
C PRO A 310 22.10 3.38 5.81
N LYS A 311 22.27 4.00 7.00
CA LYS A 311 22.21 3.30 8.29
C LYS A 311 20.84 2.69 8.55
N MET A 312 19.75 3.41 8.29
CA MET A 312 18.39 2.89 8.43
C MET A 312 18.14 1.72 7.48
N ILE A 313 18.51 1.87 6.20
CA ILE A 313 18.36 0.81 5.18
C ILE A 313 19.08 -0.46 5.64
N SER A 314 20.34 -0.35 6.07
CA SER A 314 21.14 -1.49 6.53
C SER A 314 20.60 -2.21 7.77
N SER A 315 19.70 -1.57 8.53
CA SER A 315 19.17 -2.11 9.78
C SER A 315 17.98 -3.06 9.57
N TYR A 316 17.22 -2.91 8.48
CA TYR A 316 15.98 -3.65 8.25
C TYR A 316 16.22 -5.16 8.12
N LYS A 317 17.30 -5.57 7.43
CA LYS A 317 17.65 -6.98 7.26
C LYS A 317 17.75 -7.74 8.58
N PHE A 318 18.26 -7.10 9.64
CA PHE A 318 18.40 -7.78 10.93
C PHE A 318 17.05 -8.03 11.62
N VAL A 319 16.11 -7.11 11.49
CA VAL A 319 14.74 -7.27 12.01
C VAL A 319 14.00 -8.32 11.19
N GLN A 320 14.11 -8.26 9.86
CA GLN A 320 13.50 -9.22 8.93
C GLN A 320 13.99 -10.65 9.18
N ARG A 321 15.29 -10.85 9.42
CA ARG A 321 15.85 -12.17 9.80
C ARG A 321 15.25 -12.71 11.09
N LYS A 322 15.06 -11.87 12.11
CA LYS A 322 14.42 -12.29 13.37
C LYS A 322 12.97 -12.70 13.16
N LEU A 323 12.22 -11.91 12.37
CA LEU A 323 10.84 -12.22 12.04
C LEU A 323 10.73 -13.52 11.23
N LEU A 324 11.57 -13.71 10.21
CA LEU A 324 11.58 -14.92 9.39
C LEU A 324 11.93 -16.15 10.25
N ALA A 325 12.91 -16.05 11.15
CA ALA A 325 13.24 -17.15 12.05
C ALA A 325 12.06 -17.58 12.94
N GLU A 326 11.25 -16.64 13.42
CA GLU A 326 10.03 -16.96 14.17
C GLU A 326 8.91 -17.51 13.28
N ALA A 327 8.78 -16.98 12.06
CA ALA A 327 7.84 -17.48 11.05
C ALA A 327 8.04 -18.98 10.79
N VAL A 328 9.30 -19.39 10.62
CA VAL A 328 9.68 -20.79 10.38
C VAL A 328 9.32 -21.70 11.56
N LYS A 329 9.50 -21.23 12.80
CA LYS A 329 9.21 -22.06 13.98
C LYS A 329 7.71 -22.34 14.15
N VAL A 330 6.87 -21.35 13.87
CA VAL A 330 5.42 -21.48 14.05
C VAL A 330 4.71 -22.12 12.84
N LEU A 331 5.41 -22.25 11.71
CA LEU A 331 4.89 -22.91 10.50
C LEU A 331 4.87 -24.43 10.70
N LYS A 332 3.76 -25.08 10.32
CA LYS A 332 3.66 -26.54 10.27
C LYS A 332 4.57 -27.12 9.20
N VAL A 333 5.00 -28.37 9.39
CA VAL A 333 5.66 -29.15 8.33
C VAL A 333 4.74 -29.26 7.11
N GLY A 334 5.25 -28.88 5.93
CA GLY A 334 4.47 -28.82 4.69
C GLY A 334 3.56 -27.59 4.59
N GLY A 335 3.64 -26.66 5.54
CA GLY A 335 2.96 -25.38 5.50
C GLY A 335 3.56 -24.41 4.49
N LYS A 336 2.92 -23.27 4.28
CA LYS A 336 3.37 -22.24 3.32
C LYS A 336 3.78 -20.95 4.01
N LEU A 337 5.02 -20.50 3.84
CA LEU A 337 5.51 -19.18 4.23
C LEU A 337 5.66 -18.27 3.01
N VAL A 338 4.98 -17.12 3.01
CA VAL A 338 5.18 -16.07 2.00
C VAL A 338 5.91 -14.90 2.63
N TYR A 339 7.08 -14.59 2.10
CA TYR A 339 7.87 -13.42 2.47
C TYR A 339 7.68 -12.33 1.42
N SER A 340 7.33 -11.11 1.83
CA SER A 340 7.18 -9.99 0.89
C SER A 340 7.66 -8.67 1.48
N THR A 341 8.13 -7.78 0.61
CA THR A 341 8.53 -6.41 0.95
C THR A 341 8.03 -5.44 -0.14
N CYS A 342 8.09 -4.14 0.14
CA CYS A 342 7.88 -3.08 -0.87
C CYS A 342 9.16 -2.28 -1.15
N THR A 343 10.31 -2.96 -1.08
CA THR A 343 11.62 -2.38 -1.36
C THR A 343 12.33 -3.09 -2.51
N ILE A 344 13.38 -2.46 -3.01
CA ILE A 344 14.19 -2.93 -4.16
C ILE A 344 15.62 -3.31 -3.74
N THR A 345 15.92 -3.36 -2.44
CA THR A 345 17.26 -3.63 -1.95
C THR A 345 17.54 -5.13 -1.95
N VAL A 346 18.74 -5.51 -2.38
CA VAL A 346 19.19 -6.91 -2.38
C VAL A 346 19.21 -7.49 -0.96
N ASP A 347 19.69 -6.71 0.00
CA ASP A 347 19.82 -7.10 1.42
C ASP A 347 18.50 -7.51 2.08
N GLU A 348 17.38 -6.94 1.61
CA GLU A 348 16.03 -7.21 2.13
C GLU A 348 15.25 -8.19 1.24
N ASN A 349 15.75 -8.55 0.05
CA ASN A 349 15.06 -9.43 -0.89
C ASN A 349 15.85 -10.72 -1.16
N GLU A 350 16.58 -10.81 -2.27
CA GLU A 350 17.32 -12.02 -2.66
C GLU A 350 18.34 -12.44 -1.60
N GLY A 351 19.00 -11.48 -0.95
CA GLY A 351 19.92 -11.74 0.16
C GLY A 351 19.25 -12.29 1.41
N MET A 352 17.96 -11.98 1.63
CA MET A 352 17.15 -12.59 2.69
C MET A 352 16.86 -14.06 2.38
N VAL A 353 16.55 -14.34 1.11
CA VAL A 353 16.16 -15.68 0.64
C VAL A 353 17.34 -16.63 0.65
N ALA A 354 18.49 -16.20 0.12
CA ALA A 354 19.73 -16.97 0.17
C ALA A 354 20.09 -17.32 1.63
N TRP A 355 20.00 -16.33 2.53
CA TRP A 355 20.21 -16.56 3.96
C TRP A 355 19.20 -17.54 4.56
N ALA A 356 17.91 -17.43 4.21
CA ALA A 356 16.87 -18.31 4.74
C ALA A 356 17.09 -19.76 4.33
N LEU A 357 17.44 -20.02 3.07
CA LEU A 357 17.71 -21.37 2.55
C LEU A 357 18.97 -21.98 3.17
N GLU A 358 20.01 -21.18 3.41
CA GLU A 358 21.21 -21.64 4.11
C GLU A 358 20.92 -21.94 5.60
N LYS A 359 20.18 -21.04 6.25
CA LYS A 359 19.94 -21.11 7.70
C LYS A 359 18.91 -22.17 8.09
N PHE A 360 17.92 -22.41 7.24
CA PHE A 360 16.80 -23.32 7.47
C PHE A 360 16.73 -24.36 6.36
N PRO A 361 17.48 -25.47 6.47
CA PRO A 361 17.48 -26.55 5.47
C PRO A 361 16.12 -27.23 5.28
N CYS A 362 15.19 -27.02 6.22
CA CYS A 362 13.81 -27.49 6.11
C CYS A 362 12.98 -26.68 5.10
N LEU A 363 13.42 -25.48 4.71
CA LEU A 363 12.70 -24.65 3.74
C LEU A 363 13.08 -25.00 2.31
N LYS A 364 12.08 -25.04 1.44
CA LYS A 364 12.26 -25.13 -0.01
C LYS A 364 11.50 -24.01 -0.72
N LEU A 365 12.13 -23.40 -1.73
CA LEU A 365 11.44 -22.48 -2.63
C LEU A 365 10.41 -23.23 -3.50
N ILE A 366 9.21 -22.68 -3.61
CA ILE A 366 8.16 -23.16 -4.52
C ILE A 366 7.63 -22.02 -5.39
N PRO A 367 7.19 -22.30 -6.64
CA PRO A 367 6.66 -21.28 -7.56
C PRO A 367 5.54 -20.44 -6.94
N ALA A 368 5.61 -19.13 -7.18
CA ALA A 368 4.57 -18.19 -6.76
C ALA A 368 3.52 -18.07 -7.88
N GLU A 369 2.45 -18.85 -7.81
CA GLU A 369 1.37 -18.78 -8.80
C GLU A 369 0.26 -17.82 -8.36
N PRO A 370 -0.13 -16.82 -9.18
CA PRO A 370 0.37 -16.52 -10.53
C PRO A 370 1.69 -15.74 -10.52
N ILE A 371 2.54 -15.98 -11.53
CA ILE A 371 3.76 -15.21 -11.77
C ILE A 371 3.42 -14.02 -12.67
N LEU A 372 3.44 -12.81 -12.10
CA LEU A 372 3.21 -11.55 -12.84
C LEU A 372 4.43 -10.61 -12.85
N GLY A 373 5.46 -10.92 -12.07
CA GLY A 373 6.69 -10.14 -11.97
C GLY A 373 7.82 -10.69 -12.85
N GLY A 374 8.94 -9.97 -12.87
CA GLY A 374 10.20 -10.48 -13.42
C GLY A 374 10.93 -11.39 -12.43
N PRO A 375 11.99 -12.10 -12.88
CA PRO A 375 12.81 -12.91 -12.00
C PRO A 375 13.60 -12.03 -11.01
N GLY A 376 14.02 -12.64 -9.90
CA GLY A 376 14.96 -12.03 -8.95
C GLY A 376 16.29 -11.66 -9.61
N LEU A 377 17.01 -10.75 -8.97
CA LEU A 377 18.29 -10.24 -9.45
C LEU A 377 19.35 -11.36 -9.54
N PRO A 378 20.21 -11.34 -10.59
CA PRO A 378 21.28 -12.33 -10.76
C PRO A 378 22.39 -12.18 -9.71
N ASP A 379 23.21 -13.23 -9.59
CA ASP A 379 24.49 -13.21 -8.86
C ASP A 379 24.41 -12.97 -7.34
N ILE A 380 23.23 -13.15 -6.73
CA ILE A 380 23.02 -13.03 -5.26
C ILE A 380 22.87 -14.42 -4.59
N GLY A 381 23.71 -15.38 -4.96
CA GLY A 381 23.70 -16.71 -4.32
C GLY A 381 22.45 -17.57 -4.59
N LEU A 382 21.61 -17.17 -5.55
CA LEU A 382 20.47 -17.92 -6.06
C LEU A 382 20.76 -18.34 -7.51
N ASN A 383 20.42 -19.57 -7.87
CA ASN A 383 20.50 -20.05 -9.25
C ASN A 383 19.33 -19.51 -10.10
N ASP A 384 19.39 -19.66 -11.43
CA ASP A 384 18.39 -19.10 -12.35
C ASP A 384 16.97 -19.65 -12.12
N GLU A 385 16.84 -20.92 -11.75
CA GLU A 385 15.55 -21.53 -11.41
C GLU A 385 14.96 -20.90 -10.14
N GLN A 386 15.79 -20.74 -9.10
CA GLN A 386 15.41 -20.11 -7.84
C GLN A 386 15.02 -18.64 -8.02
N ARG A 387 15.68 -17.93 -8.92
CA ARG A 387 15.37 -16.53 -9.22
C ARG A 387 14.02 -16.35 -9.92
N CYS A 388 13.59 -17.33 -10.72
CA CYS A 388 12.27 -17.31 -11.36
C CYS A 388 11.13 -17.62 -10.37
N ILE A 389 11.46 -18.04 -9.16
CA ILE A 389 10.51 -18.33 -8.08
C ILE A 389 10.42 -17.09 -7.18
N ILE A 390 9.33 -16.31 -7.27
CA ILE A 390 9.16 -15.00 -6.60
C ILE A 390 8.78 -15.14 -5.09
N ILE A 391 9.30 -16.22 -4.49
CA ILE A 391 9.41 -16.66 -3.09
C ILE A 391 8.12 -16.98 -2.32
N VAL A 392 7.85 -18.28 -2.30
CA VAL A 392 7.12 -19.00 -1.27
C VAL A 392 8.07 -20.07 -0.70
N LEU A 393 8.16 -20.18 0.62
CA LEU A 393 9.01 -21.16 1.31
C LEU A 393 8.09 -22.21 1.96
N LEU A 394 8.33 -23.49 1.68
CA LEU A 394 7.57 -24.64 2.20
C LEU A 394 8.40 -25.49 3.15
#